data_AF-A0A2G5SZS4-F1
#
_entry.id   AF-A0A2G5SZS4-F1
#
_cell.length_a   1.000
_cell.length_b   1.000
_cell.length_c   1.000
_cell.angle_alpha   90.00
_cell.angle_beta   90.00
_cell.angle_gamma   90.00
#
_symmetry.space_group_name_H-M   'P 1'
#
loop_
_entity.id
_entity.type
_entity.pdbx_description
1 polymer ?
#
loop_
_entity_poly.entity_id
_entity_poly.type
_entity_poly.pdbx_seq_one_letter_code
_entity_poly.pdbx_strand_id
1 'polypeptide(L)'
;MVVPAPLDPTTEEYRKLLQEAKDHRAHTLVVGDYKLPFIECLYDAGNGTIPQSVQQPPKAHQLQMIFEMFDDNPPTRAQITARWKQMEVAGNEEYFEWILRAANLHDEHLIQMSKGYVCVKPRAKRAKMDKE
;
A
#
# COMPACT_ATOMS: atom_id res chain seq x y z
N MET A 1 -17.57 -7.01 -0.23
CA MET A 1 -17.30 -5.68 0.36
C MET A 1 -17.86 -4.64 -0.60
N VAL A 2 -18.71 -3.76 -0.10
CA VAL A 2 -19.23 -2.60 -0.83
C VAL A 2 -18.22 -1.47 -0.64
N VAL A 3 -17.83 -0.79 -1.73
CA VAL A 3 -16.97 0.39 -1.65
C VAL A 3 -17.84 1.55 -1.16
N PRO A 4 -17.51 2.19 -0.02
CA PRO A 4 -18.24 3.39 0.42
C PRO A 4 -18.14 4.50 -0.64
N ALA A 5 -19.24 5.23 -0.83
CA ALA A 5 -19.24 6.39 -1.72
C ALA A 5 -18.34 7.51 -1.13
N PRO A 6 -17.65 8.29 -1.97
CA PRO A 6 -16.94 9.48 -1.51
C PRO A 6 -17.87 10.44 -0.78
N LEU A 7 -17.39 11.04 0.30
CA LEU A 7 -18.05 12.12 1.01
C LEU A 7 -18.16 13.36 0.11
N ASP A 8 -19.25 14.11 0.27
CA ASP A 8 -19.46 15.37 -0.44
C ASP A 8 -18.45 16.43 0.08
N PRO A 9 -17.59 17.01 -0.80
CA PRO A 9 -16.59 18.00 -0.42
C PRO A 9 -17.14 19.27 0.27
N THR A 10 -18.42 19.56 0.09
CA THR A 10 -19.08 20.72 0.70
C THR A 10 -19.45 20.50 2.16
N THR A 11 -19.44 19.26 2.64
CA THR A 11 -19.84 18.90 4.00
C THR A 11 -18.75 19.19 5.03
N GLU A 12 -19.16 19.43 6.28
CA GLU A 12 -18.23 19.57 7.40
C GLU A 12 -17.52 18.25 7.72
N GLU A 13 -18.22 17.12 7.57
CA GLU A 13 -17.66 15.77 7.75
C GLU A 13 -16.46 15.54 6.85
N TYR A 14 -16.58 15.85 5.55
CA TYR A 14 -15.47 15.77 4.61
C TYR A 14 -14.28 16.63 5.05
N ARG A 15 -14.52 17.90 5.42
CA ARG A 15 -13.43 18.82 5.78
C ARG A 15 -12.69 18.35 7.04
N LYS A 16 -13.44 17.87 8.03
CA LYS A 16 -12.88 17.32 9.26
C LYS A 16 -12.02 16.09 8.96
N LEU A 17 -12.57 15.14 8.21
CA LEU A 17 -11.86 13.89 7.91
C LEU A 17 -10.64 14.11 7.01
N LEU A 18 -10.72 15.08 6.08
CA LEU A 18 -9.58 15.51 5.26
C LEU A 18 -8.45 16.11 6.10
N GLN A 19 -8.80 16.95 7.08
CA GLN A 19 -7.79 17.53 7.97
C GLN A 19 -7.14 16.44 8.83
N GLU A 20 -7.94 15.54 9.42
CA GLU A 20 -7.43 14.41 10.19
C GLU A 20 -6.54 13.47 9.37
N ALA A 21 -6.86 13.24 8.09
CA ALA A 21 -6.04 12.44 7.19
C ALA A 21 -4.72 13.14 6.83
N LYS A 22 -4.75 14.46 6.62
CA LYS A 22 -3.54 15.28 6.39
C LYS A 22 -2.61 15.28 7.60
N ASP A 23 -3.16 15.46 8.80
CA ASP A 23 -2.38 15.46 10.04
C ASP A 23 -1.79 14.08 10.32
N HIS A 24 -2.56 13.01 10.05
CA HIS A 24 -2.09 11.64 10.23
C HIS A 24 -0.88 11.30 9.34
N ARG A 25 -0.79 11.88 8.14
CA ARG A 25 0.31 11.64 7.19
C ARG A 25 1.69 11.95 7.78
N ALA A 26 1.79 12.92 8.69
CA ALA A 26 3.05 13.28 9.33
C ALA A 26 3.54 12.24 10.35
N HIS A 27 2.68 11.30 10.75
CA HIS A 27 2.90 10.39 11.88
C HIS A 27 2.61 8.91 11.54
N THR A 28 2.63 8.54 10.26
CA THR A 28 2.40 7.16 9.82
C THR A 28 3.53 6.23 10.25
N LEU A 29 3.24 4.93 10.37
CA LEU A 29 4.26 3.90 10.68
C LEU A 29 5.36 3.75 9.61
N VAL A 30 5.15 4.35 8.45
CA VAL A 30 6.02 4.26 7.27
C VAL A 30 6.67 5.59 6.89
N VAL A 31 6.48 6.63 7.72
CA VAL A 31 7.01 7.98 7.43
C VAL A 31 8.55 7.97 7.39
N GLY A 32 9.11 8.51 6.31
CA GLY A 32 10.56 8.66 6.17
C GLY A 32 11.34 7.40 5.72
N ASP A 33 10.67 6.27 5.49
CA ASP A 33 11.34 5.08 4.95
C ASP A 33 11.52 5.19 3.43
N TYR A 34 12.75 5.45 2.98
CA TYR A 34 13.07 5.58 1.56
C TYR A 34 12.92 4.26 0.77
N LYS A 35 12.88 3.11 1.45
CA LYS A 35 12.64 1.79 0.83
C LYS A 35 11.16 1.50 0.63
N LEU A 36 10.26 2.41 1.02
CA LEU A 36 8.83 2.32 0.82
C LEU A 36 8.37 3.30 -0.27
N PRO A 37 8.63 3.01 -1.56
CA PRO A 37 8.15 3.86 -2.64
C PRO A 37 6.63 3.80 -2.79
N PHE A 38 5.96 2.81 -2.17
CA PHE A 38 4.57 2.45 -2.45
C PHE A 38 3.58 2.97 -1.40
N ILE A 39 3.32 4.27 -1.45
CA ILE A 39 2.30 4.95 -0.64
C ILE A 39 0.91 4.85 -1.30
N GLU A 40 0.78 4.25 -2.50
CA GLU A 40 -0.50 4.15 -3.22
C GLU A 40 -1.56 3.28 -2.52
N CYS A 41 -1.14 2.42 -1.59
CA CYS A 41 -2.06 1.68 -0.73
C CYS A 41 -2.54 2.50 0.48
N LEU A 42 -2.00 3.70 0.68
CA LEU A 42 -2.36 4.65 1.72
C LEU A 42 -3.03 5.89 1.10
N TYR A 43 -3.57 6.73 1.96
CA TYR A 43 -4.23 7.97 1.59
C TYR A 43 -3.22 8.98 0.99
N ASP A 44 -3.59 9.57 -0.14
CA ASP A 44 -2.86 10.66 -0.78
C ASP A 44 -3.67 11.96 -0.70
N ALA A 45 -3.15 12.90 0.10
CA ALA A 45 -3.76 14.21 0.30
C ALA A 45 -3.85 15.06 -1.00
N GLY A 46 -3.08 14.72 -2.05
CA GLY A 46 -3.17 15.37 -3.35
C GLY A 46 -4.44 15.03 -4.14
N ASN A 47 -5.07 13.88 -3.86
CA ASN A 47 -6.27 13.41 -4.57
C ASN A 47 -7.58 13.98 -3.99
N GLY A 48 -7.59 14.34 -2.70
CA GLY A 48 -8.73 14.97 -2.02
C GLY A 48 -9.95 14.06 -1.81
N THR A 49 -10.11 12.96 -2.56
CA THR A 49 -11.25 12.03 -2.42
C THR A 49 -11.19 11.28 -1.09
N ILE A 50 -12.27 11.27 -0.30
CA ILE A 50 -12.37 10.53 0.96
C ILE A 50 -13.72 9.78 1.05
N PRO A 51 -13.74 8.46 1.33
CA PRO A 51 -12.58 7.57 1.35
C PRO A 51 -11.95 7.44 -0.05
N GLN A 52 -10.61 7.46 -0.12
CA GLN A 52 -9.88 7.22 -1.36
C GLN A 52 -9.90 5.72 -1.70
N SER A 53 -10.16 5.38 -2.96
CA SER A 53 -10.11 3.99 -3.41
C SER A 53 -8.68 3.57 -3.76
N VAL A 54 -8.10 2.69 -2.97
CA VAL A 54 -6.69 2.25 -3.05
C VAL A 54 -6.55 0.76 -3.34
N GLN A 55 -5.33 0.33 -3.70
CA GLN A 55 -4.99 -1.09 -3.82
C GLN A 55 -4.68 -1.70 -2.45
N GLN A 56 -4.71 -3.03 -2.39
CA GLN A 56 -4.22 -3.78 -1.23
C GLN A 56 -2.71 -3.57 -1.05
N PRO A 57 -2.20 -3.53 0.20
CA PRO A 57 -0.77 -3.43 0.45
C PRO A 57 -0.01 -4.64 -0.13
N PRO A 58 1.18 -4.42 -0.73
CA PRO A 58 2.00 -5.50 -1.27
C PRO A 58 2.59 -6.36 -0.14
N LYS A 59 2.85 -7.64 -0.44
CA LYS A 59 3.63 -8.51 0.46
C LYS A 59 5.12 -8.14 0.42
N ALA A 60 5.88 -8.55 1.43
CA ALA A 60 7.32 -8.25 1.57
C ALA A 60 8.15 -8.49 0.29
N HIS A 61 8.03 -9.67 -0.34
CA HIS A 61 8.73 -9.95 -1.61
C HIS A 61 8.33 -8.99 -2.75
N GLN A 62 7.03 -8.62 -2.83
CA GLN A 62 6.55 -7.68 -3.83
C GLN A 62 7.07 -6.27 -3.55
N LEU A 63 7.14 -5.89 -2.28
CA LEU A 63 7.66 -4.61 -1.83
C LEU A 63 9.15 -4.47 -2.15
N GLN A 64 9.96 -5.49 -1.86
CA GLN A 64 11.37 -5.55 -2.29
C GLN A 64 11.47 -5.44 -3.81
N MET A 65 10.68 -6.23 -4.55
CA MET A 65 10.73 -6.22 -6.01
C MET A 65 10.40 -4.85 -6.60
N ILE A 66 9.37 -4.19 -6.07
CA ILE A 66 9.00 -2.84 -6.49
C ILE A 66 10.18 -1.90 -6.24
N PHE A 67 10.77 -1.92 -5.04
CA PHE A 67 11.91 -1.08 -4.69
C PHE A 67 13.13 -1.31 -5.59
N GLU A 68 13.56 -2.57 -5.78
CA GLU A 68 14.72 -2.88 -6.63
C GLU A 68 14.48 -2.55 -8.10
N MET A 69 13.23 -2.57 -8.56
CA MET A 69 12.88 -2.18 -9.93
C MET A 69 12.88 -0.66 -10.17
N PHE A 70 12.98 0.17 -9.14
CA PHE A 70 13.11 1.63 -9.26
C PHE A 70 14.55 2.12 -9.44
N ASP A 71 15.54 1.21 -9.44
CA ASP A 71 16.94 1.53 -9.71
C ASP A 71 17.15 1.95 -11.18
N ASP A 72 18.20 2.74 -11.45
CA ASP A 72 18.56 3.21 -12.80
C ASP A 72 18.97 2.04 -13.71
N ASN A 73 19.52 0.98 -13.13
CA ASN A 73 19.83 -0.28 -13.82
C ASN A 73 19.20 -1.46 -13.08
N PRO A 74 17.88 -1.68 -13.22
CA PRO A 74 17.15 -2.58 -12.34
C PRO A 74 17.48 -4.04 -12.65
N PRO A 75 17.67 -4.89 -11.62
CA PRO A 75 17.79 -6.32 -11.82
C PRO A 75 16.51 -6.90 -12.43
N THR A 76 16.65 -8.00 -13.16
CA THR A 76 15.51 -8.74 -13.68
C THR A 76 14.69 -9.34 -12.55
N ARG A 77 13.37 -9.48 -12.75
CA ARG A 77 12.48 -10.13 -11.76
C ARG A 77 12.96 -11.52 -11.32
N ALA A 78 13.60 -12.26 -12.24
CA ALA A 78 14.16 -13.58 -11.94
C ALA A 78 15.33 -13.48 -10.94
N GLN A 79 16.21 -12.49 -11.12
CA GLN A 79 17.32 -12.23 -10.19
C GLN A 79 16.81 -11.81 -8.81
N ILE A 80 15.84 -10.90 -8.76
CA ILE A 80 15.22 -10.46 -7.49
C ILE A 80 14.60 -11.66 -6.75
N THR A 81 13.83 -12.49 -7.47
CA THR A 81 13.19 -13.69 -6.89
C THR A 81 14.22 -14.70 -6.39
N ALA A 82 15.33 -14.88 -7.10
CA ALA A 82 16.42 -15.76 -6.67
C ALA A 82 17.10 -15.23 -5.40
N ARG A 83 17.37 -13.92 -5.34
CA ARG A 83 17.92 -13.25 -4.16
C ARG A 83 16.98 -13.37 -2.96
N TRP A 84 15.68 -13.12 -3.13
CA TRP A 84 14.69 -13.31 -2.07
C TRP A 84 14.77 -14.69 -1.44
N LYS A 85 14.80 -15.75 -2.25
CA LYS A 85 14.92 -17.13 -1.76
C LYS A 85 16.20 -17.36 -0.98
N GLN A 86 17.32 -16.77 -1.41
CA GLN A 86 18.59 -16.87 -0.68
C GLN A 86 18.50 -16.17 0.69
N MET A 87 17.92 -14.97 0.73
CA MET A 87 17.72 -14.22 1.98
C MET A 87 16.77 -14.94 2.94
N GLU A 88 15.70 -15.54 2.42
CA GLU A 88 14.73 -16.33 3.18
C GLU A 88 15.36 -17.58 3.80
N VAL A 89 16.15 -18.33 3.03
CA VAL A 89 16.87 -19.51 3.53
C VAL A 89 17.93 -19.13 4.55
N ALA A 90 18.64 -18.01 4.31
CA ALA A 90 19.66 -17.52 5.22
C ALA A 90 19.07 -16.90 6.51
N GLY A 91 17.80 -16.49 6.49
CA GLY A 91 17.16 -15.76 7.59
C GLY A 91 17.94 -14.49 7.96
N ASN A 92 18.41 -13.74 6.96
CA ASN A 92 19.28 -12.60 7.19
C ASN A 92 18.50 -11.35 7.63
N GLU A 93 19.22 -10.35 8.13
CA GLU A 93 18.63 -9.10 8.61
C GLU A 93 17.80 -8.40 7.53
N GLU A 94 18.32 -8.33 6.29
CA GLU A 94 17.62 -7.73 5.15
C GLU A 94 16.25 -8.39 4.89
N TYR A 95 16.15 -9.72 4.97
CA TYR A 95 14.87 -10.44 4.86
C TYR A 95 13.88 -9.97 5.93
N PHE A 96 14.30 -9.95 7.20
CA PHE A 96 13.43 -9.52 8.30
C PHE A 96 13.05 -8.05 8.20
N GLU A 97 13.93 -7.18 7.72
CA GLU A 97 13.56 -5.78 7.47
C GLU A 97 12.41 -5.66 6.46
N TRP A 98 12.45 -6.43 5.35
CA TRP A 98 11.36 -6.41 4.36
C TRP A 98 10.05 -6.97 4.92
N ILE A 99 10.13 -7.99 5.78
CA ILE A 99 8.97 -8.53 6.50
C ILE A 99 8.36 -7.48 7.42
N LEU A 100 9.19 -6.82 8.24
CA LEU A 100 8.75 -5.77 9.16
C LEU A 100 8.14 -4.57 8.42
N ARG A 101 8.77 -4.15 7.32
CA ARG A 101 8.24 -3.08 6.45
C ARG A 101 6.86 -3.40 5.90
N ALA A 102 6.67 -4.62 5.39
CA ALA A 102 5.37 -5.04 4.88
C ALA A 102 4.30 -5.10 5.99
N ALA A 103 4.68 -5.51 7.21
CA ALA A 103 3.78 -5.51 8.36
C ALA A 103 3.38 -4.08 8.75
N ASN A 104 4.34 -3.15 8.90
CA ASN A 104 4.06 -1.75 9.22
C ASN A 104 3.17 -1.09 8.16
N LEU A 105 3.41 -1.36 6.88
CA LEU A 105 2.59 -0.85 5.78
C LEU A 105 1.16 -1.40 5.84
N HIS A 106 1.01 -2.68 6.17
CA HIS A 106 -0.29 -3.32 6.31
C HIS A 106 -1.06 -2.77 7.53
N ASP A 107 -0.39 -2.59 8.67
CA ASP A 107 -1.00 -2.04 9.88
C ASP A 107 -1.46 -0.59 9.66
N GLU A 108 -0.61 0.22 9.03
CA GLU A 108 -0.96 1.59 8.62
C GLU A 108 -2.18 1.59 7.67
N HIS A 109 -2.21 0.69 6.68
CA HIS A 109 -3.35 0.54 5.78
C HIS A 109 -4.64 0.22 6.55
N LEU A 110 -4.59 -0.70 7.52
CA LEU A 110 -5.74 -1.04 8.36
C LEU A 110 -6.21 0.13 9.23
N ILE A 111 -5.27 0.89 9.81
CA ILE A 111 -5.58 2.10 10.57
C ILE A 111 -6.35 3.08 9.68
N GLN A 112 -5.84 3.38 8.49
CA GLN A 112 -6.49 4.32 7.57
C GLN A 112 -7.85 3.81 7.05
N MET A 113 -8.00 2.50 6.85
CA MET A 113 -9.30 1.89 6.55
C MET A 113 -10.29 2.07 7.70
N SER A 114 -9.86 1.81 8.94
CA SER A 114 -10.72 1.94 10.13
C SER A 114 -11.19 3.39 10.37
N LYS A 115 -10.35 4.35 9.97
CA LYS A 115 -10.66 5.79 10.04
C LYS A 115 -11.47 6.29 8.84
N GLY A 116 -11.70 5.44 7.83
CA GLY A 116 -12.45 5.83 6.63
C GLY A 116 -11.67 6.76 5.68
N TYR A 117 -10.35 6.84 5.80
CA TYR A 117 -9.53 7.63 4.87
C TYR A 117 -9.41 6.92 3.52
N VAL A 118 -9.32 5.59 3.55
CA VAL A 118 -9.17 4.75 2.37
C VAL A 118 -10.15 3.59 2.37
N CYS A 119 -10.41 3.07 1.18
CA CYS A 119 -11.15 1.83 0.97
C CYS A 119 -10.50 1.02 -0.15
N VAL A 120 -10.64 -0.31 -0.09
CA VAL A 120 -9.97 -1.21 -1.04
C VAL A 120 -10.80 -1.37 -2.30
N LYS A 121 -10.17 -1.23 -3.46
CA LYS A 121 -10.76 -1.59 -4.77
C LYS A 121 -11.19 -3.06 -4.78
N PRO A 122 -12.45 -3.40 -5.09
CA PRO A 122 -12.86 -4.77 -5.24
C PRO A 122 -12.09 -5.38 -6.40
N ARG A 123 -11.47 -6.55 -6.19
CA ARG A 123 -10.84 -7.30 -7.27
C ARG A 123 -11.89 -7.59 -8.33
N ALA A 124 -11.63 -7.16 -9.56
CA ALA A 124 -12.46 -7.57 -10.69
C ALA A 124 -12.55 -9.10 -10.68
N LYS A 125 -13.77 -9.64 -10.54
CA LYS A 125 -13.99 -11.06 -10.76
C LYS A 125 -13.57 -11.33 -12.20
N ARG A 126 -12.58 -12.20 -12.42
CA ARG A 126 -12.34 -12.76 -13.75
C ARG A 126 -13.67 -13.34 -14.19
N ALA A 127 -14.29 -12.74 -15.21
CA ALA A 127 -15.40 -13.38 -15.90
C ALA A 127 -14.86 -14.75 -16.31
N LYS A 128 -15.46 -15.82 -15.77
CA LYS A 128 -15.24 -17.14 -16.35
C LYS A 128 -15.78 -17.00 -17.77
N MET A 129 -14.86 -16.94 -18.72
CA MET A 129 -15.20 -17.06 -20.13
C MET A 129 -15.65 -18.51 -20.26
N ASP A 130 -16.97 -18.71 -20.16
CA ASP A 130 -17.58 -19.99 -20.48
C ASP A 130 -17.20 -20.27 -21.94
N LYS A 131 -16.40 -21.33 -22.11
CA LYS A 131 -16.16 -21.93 -23.41
C LYS A 131 -17.43 -22.68 -23.76
N GLU A 132 -18.14 -22.16 -24.75
CA GLU A 132 -19.05 -22.96 -25.58
C GLU A 132 -18.29 -23.42 -26.83
#